data_AF-A0A6C0J5R2-F1
#
_entry.id   AF-A0A6C0J5R2-F1
#
_cell.length_a   1.000
_cell.length_b   1.000
_cell.length_c   1.000
_cell.angle_alpha   90.00
_cell.angle_beta   90.00
_cell.angle_gamma   90.00
#
_symmetry.space_group_name_H-M   'P 1'
#
loop_
_entity.id
_entity.type
_entity.pdbx_description
1 polymer ?
#
loop_
_entity_poly.entity_id
_entity_poly.type
_entity_poly.pdbx_seq_one_letter_code
_entity_poly.pdbx_strand_id
1 'polypeptide(L)'
;MSVDKAEVENLRKVYNREHPQEPPIPSGSIESVWGALKTRFHSTCSQGAPSCIITSMLVKGKAPDTWKENRHEWLSSDDIDAVERSYVDLFEDYEFLGCVPMDFDLKSETQQCLVSTLCSLKIDKLAKKGKHRFGIAVNTDVHDGPGEHWVGVFCDIRPELEYPRMTYFDSYAMTPEPEIKKLMNRWAKQWDATKVHKQPMKLTYNTTRHQFKDSECGMYVLYFHLSCLLENEMGTSVPDEVVNAFRDLLFKIPRKGT
;
A
#
# COMPACT_ATOMS: atom_id res chain seq x y z
N MET A 1 -10.44 -0.91 12.47
CA MET A 1 -9.14 -1.38 12.98
C MET A 1 -9.28 -2.04 14.36
N SER A 2 -9.58 -3.33 14.38
CA SER A 2 -9.33 -4.16 15.56
C SER A 2 -7.86 -4.57 15.52
N VAL A 3 -7.01 -3.95 16.35
CA VAL A 3 -5.59 -4.34 16.39
C VAL A 3 -5.50 -5.66 17.13
N ASP A 4 -5.23 -6.74 16.41
CA ASP A 4 -5.11 -8.06 17.03
C ASP A 4 -3.75 -8.20 17.75
N LYS A 5 -3.60 -9.28 18.52
CA LYS A 5 -2.39 -9.50 19.30
C LYS A 5 -1.12 -9.60 18.45
N ALA A 6 -1.21 -10.20 17.27
CA ALA A 6 -0.06 -10.39 16.39
C ALA A 6 0.36 -9.04 15.79
N GLU A 7 -0.61 -8.23 15.36
CA GLU A 7 -0.36 -6.89 14.84
C GLU A 7 0.30 -5.98 15.90
N VAL A 8 -0.22 -5.94 17.13
CA VAL A 8 0.40 -5.15 18.22
C VAL A 8 1.82 -5.63 18.52
N GLU A 9 2.04 -6.95 18.51
CA GLU A 9 3.37 -7.52 18.73
C GLU A 9 4.34 -7.19 17.59
N ASN A 10 3.89 -7.13 16.33
CA ASN A 10 4.70 -6.67 15.22
C ASN A 10 5.07 -5.19 15.37
N LEU A 11 4.09 -4.33 15.63
CA LEU A 11 4.32 -2.90 15.84
C LEU A 11 5.34 -2.66 16.94
N ARG A 12 5.30 -3.44 18.02
CA ARG A 12 6.32 -3.40 19.08
C ARG A 12 7.73 -3.73 18.57
N LYS A 13 7.87 -4.79 17.79
CA LYS A 13 9.16 -5.22 17.22
C LYS A 13 9.72 -4.14 16.28
N VAL A 14 8.88 -3.63 15.38
CA VAL A 14 9.26 -2.55 14.46
C VAL A 14 9.67 -1.32 15.25
N TYR A 15 8.87 -0.87 16.22
CA TYR A 15 9.20 0.29 17.05
C TYR A 15 10.58 0.14 17.72
N ASN A 16 10.82 -0.98 18.39
CA ASN A 16 12.08 -1.23 19.10
C ASN A 16 13.29 -1.30 18.14
N ARG A 17 13.10 -1.83 16.93
CA ARG A 17 14.14 -1.89 15.90
C ARG A 17 14.51 -0.49 15.39
N GLU A 18 13.52 0.36 15.17
CA GLU A 18 13.73 1.73 14.64
C GLU A 18 14.13 2.74 15.74
N HIS A 19 13.92 2.41 17.02
CA HIS A 19 14.28 3.26 18.17
C HIS A 19 15.28 2.58 19.12
N PRO A 20 16.46 2.15 18.63
CA PRO A 20 17.41 1.36 19.43
C PRO A 20 18.05 2.14 20.59
N GLN A 21 17.92 3.47 20.59
CA GLN A 21 18.44 4.36 21.65
C GLN A 21 17.48 4.51 22.83
N GLU A 22 16.22 4.06 22.68
CA GLU A 22 15.23 4.11 23.74
C GLU A 22 15.15 2.78 24.49
N PRO A 23 14.73 2.77 25.77
CA PRO A 23 14.43 1.51 26.46
C PRO A 23 13.38 0.70 25.68
N PRO A 24 13.67 -0.58 25.32
CA PRO A 24 12.78 -1.35 24.48
C PRO A 24 11.46 -1.62 25.18
N ILE A 25 10.35 -1.55 24.42
CA ILE A 25 9.04 -1.94 24.91
C ILE A 25 9.03 -3.47 25.09
N PRO A 26 8.82 -3.99 26.32
CA PRO A 26 8.78 -5.42 26.57
C PRO A 26 7.54 -6.05 25.93
N SER A 27 7.62 -7.34 25.58
CA SER A 27 6.43 -8.12 25.18
C SER A 27 5.45 -8.23 26.35
N GLY A 28 4.15 -8.24 26.06
CA GLY A 28 3.11 -8.25 27.09
C GLY A 28 1.70 -8.41 26.53
N SER A 29 0.70 -7.97 27.29
CA SER A 29 -0.69 -7.90 26.81
C SER A 29 -0.85 -6.80 25.76
N ILE A 30 -1.91 -6.90 24.95
CA ILE A 30 -2.27 -5.88 23.95
C ILE A 30 -2.32 -4.49 24.61
N GLU A 31 -2.99 -4.38 25.76
CA GLU A 31 -3.19 -3.12 26.48
C GLU A 31 -1.87 -2.52 26.94
N SER A 32 -0.95 -3.36 27.43
CA SER A 32 0.36 -2.91 27.92
C SER A 32 1.25 -2.40 26.79
N VAL A 33 1.36 -3.17 25.70
CA VAL A 33 2.21 -2.84 24.55
C VAL A 33 1.64 -1.64 23.79
N TRP A 34 0.34 -1.66 23.51
CA TRP A 34 -0.35 -0.54 22.87
C TRP A 34 -0.35 0.72 23.73
N GLY A 35 -0.50 0.57 25.06
CA GLY A 35 -0.35 1.65 26.02
C GLY A 35 1.02 2.32 25.93
N ALA A 36 2.09 1.53 25.87
CA ALA A 36 3.44 2.05 25.72
C ALA A 36 3.61 2.80 24.39
N LEU A 37 3.17 2.23 23.26
CA LEU A 37 3.21 2.89 21.95
C LEU A 37 2.47 4.23 21.97
N LYS A 38 1.25 4.28 22.54
CA LYS A 38 0.49 5.53 22.71
C LYS A 38 1.27 6.57 23.50
N THR A 39 1.96 6.18 24.57
CA THR A 39 2.79 7.09 25.36
C THR A 39 3.97 7.63 24.55
N ARG A 40 4.67 6.77 23.80
CA ARG A 40 5.82 7.17 22.95
C ARG A 40 5.43 8.19 21.89
N PHE A 41 4.26 8.02 21.28
CA PHE A 41 3.74 8.89 20.22
C PHE A 41 2.79 9.99 20.71
N HIS A 42 2.64 10.21 22.02
CA HIS A 42 1.63 11.14 22.54
C HIS A 42 1.80 12.59 22.05
N SER A 43 3.05 13.04 21.89
CA SER A 43 3.34 14.40 21.41
C SER A 43 2.91 14.64 19.96
N THR A 44 2.95 13.60 19.12
CA THR A 44 2.54 13.65 17.70
C THR A 44 1.07 13.28 17.53
N CYS A 45 0.60 12.31 18.29
CA CYS A 45 -0.75 11.74 18.24
C CYS A 45 -1.44 11.96 19.58
N SER A 46 -1.80 13.21 19.89
CA SER A 46 -2.37 13.61 21.18
C SER A 46 -3.65 12.86 21.55
N GLN A 47 -4.48 12.52 20.56
CA GLN A 47 -5.70 11.74 20.73
C GLN A 47 -5.46 10.22 20.81
N GLY A 48 -4.23 9.76 20.58
CA GLY A 48 -3.88 8.34 20.59
C GLY A 48 -4.58 7.51 19.51
N ALA A 49 -5.01 8.16 18.41
CA ALA A 49 -5.69 7.50 17.31
C ALA A 49 -4.77 6.43 16.67
N PRO A 50 -5.22 5.18 16.49
CA PRO A 50 -4.38 4.12 15.98
C PRO A 50 -3.76 4.41 14.61
N SER A 51 -4.54 4.98 13.68
CA SER A 51 -4.06 5.38 12.36
C SER A 51 -2.94 6.43 12.43
N CYS A 52 -3.04 7.41 13.34
CA CYS A 52 -1.99 8.40 13.57
C CYS A 52 -0.71 7.73 14.08
N ILE A 53 -0.82 6.84 15.07
CA ILE A 53 0.33 6.17 15.68
C ILE A 53 1.04 5.31 14.65
N ILE A 54 0.31 4.45 13.93
CA ILE A 54 0.90 3.57 12.91
C ILE A 54 1.54 4.40 11.78
N THR A 55 0.87 5.46 11.32
CA THR A 55 1.45 6.35 10.30
C THR A 55 2.72 7.04 10.82
N SER A 56 2.78 7.37 12.10
CA SER A 56 3.98 7.98 12.74
C SER A 56 5.13 6.99 12.90
N MET A 57 4.88 5.69 12.78
CA MET A 57 5.92 4.64 12.80
C MET A 57 6.55 4.40 11.43
N LEU A 58 6.06 5.04 10.36
CA LEU A 58 6.63 4.88 9.03
C LEU A 58 8.08 5.36 8.99
N VAL A 59 8.96 4.48 8.53
CA VAL A 59 10.35 4.85 8.27
C VAL A 59 10.39 5.69 7.00
N LYS A 60 10.86 6.92 7.15
CA LYS A 60 10.97 7.85 6.03
C LYS A 60 12.16 7.50 5.13
N GLY A 61 11.86 7.17 3.88
CA GLY A 61 12.86 6.98 2.82
C GLY A 61 13.56 8.30 2.48
N LYS A 62 14.71 8.24 1.81
CA LYS A 62 15.32 9.44 1.23
C LYS A 62 14.42 9.88 0.06
N ALA A 63 14.03 11.16 0.00
CA ALA A 63 13.33 11.64 -1.19
C ALA A 63 14.28 11.65 -2.42
N PRO A 64 13.74 11.60 -3.64
CA PRO A 64 14.52 11.84 -4.86
C PRO A 64 15.38 13.09 -4.76
N ASP A 65 16.61 13.03 -5.28
CA ASP A 65 17.51 14.19 -5.25
C ASP A 65 16.95 15.37 -6.08
N THR A 66 16.14 15.06 -7.10
CA THR A 66 15.49 16.05 -7.97
C THR A 66 14.45 16.91 -7.23
N TRP A 67 13.91 16.44 -6.10
CA TRP A 67 13.01 17.22 -5.26
C TRP A 67 13.66 18.46 -4.61
N LYS A 68 14.99 18.57 -4.65
CA LYS A 68 15.70 19.82 -4.32
C LYS A 68 15.25 20.97 -5.23
N GLU A 69 14.95 20.66 -6.48
CA GLU A 69 14.54 21.60 -7.51
C GLU A 69 13.01 21.66 -7.60
N ASN A 70 12.36 20.51 -7.74
CA ASN A 70 10.91 20.39 -7.80
C ASN A 70 10.37 19.27 -6.91
N ARG A 71 9.87 19.64 -5.73
CA ARG A 71 9.27 18.70 -4.76
C ARG A 71 8.10 17.88 -5.33
N HIS A 72 7.38 18.43 -6.30
CA HIS A 72 6.20 17.79 -6.87
C HIS A 72 6.55 16.92 -8.07
N GLU A 73 7.80 16.51 -8.22
CA GLU A 73 8.14 15.57 -9.27
C GLU A 73 7.49 14.21 -9.03
N TRP A 74 7.25 13.51 -10.14
CA TRP A 74 6.67 12.18 -10.17
C TRP A 74 7.50 11.21 -9.33
N LEU A 75 6.82 10.24 -8.73
CA LEU A 75 7.51 9.12 -8.11
C LEU A 75 7.99 8.16 -9.18
N SER A 76 9.24 7.71 -9.03
CA SER A 76 9.75 6.54 -9.73
C SER A 76 9.25 5.26 -9.06
N SER A 77 9.43 4.12 -9.74
CA SER A 77 9.19 2.79 -9.16
C SER A 77 10.00 2.57 -7.88
N ASP A 78 11.25 3.05 -7.84
CA ASP A 78 12.13 2.91 -6.67
C ASP A 78 11.60 3.69 -5.45
N ASP A 79 10.97 4.85 -5.70
CA ASP A 79 10.38 5.68 -4.64
C ASP A 79 9.13 5.02 -4.05
N ILE A 80 8.27 4.46 -4.91
CA ILE A 80 7.07 3.72 -4.48
C ILE A 80 7.49 2.48 -3.71
N ASP A 81 8.41 1.68 -4.25
CA ASP A 81 8.96 0.48 -3.62
C ASP A 81 9.56 0.79 -2.23
N ALA A 82 10.24 1.94 -2.08
CA ALA A 82 10.83 2.35 -0.81
C ALA A 82 9.78 2.61 0.27
N VAL A 83 8.65 3.21 -0.08
CA VAL A 83 7.54 3.46 0.85
C VAL A 83 6.79 2.16 1.16
N GLU A 84 6.50 1.35 0.14
CA GLU A 84 5.80 0.08 0.28
C GLU A 84 6.55 -0.91 1.17
N ARG A 85 7.89 -0.90 1.16
CA ARG A 85 8.71 -1.68 2.12
C ARG A 85 8.39 -1.31 3.57
N SER A 86 8.20 -0.02 3.88
CA SER A 86 7.80 0.42 5.22
C SER A 86 6.38 -0.06 5.57
N TYR A 87 5.48 -0.17 4.59
CA TYR A 87 4.15 -0.74 4.81
C TYR A 87 4.22 -2.24 5.11
N VAL A 88 5.00 -3.01 4.34
CA VAL A 88 5.21 -4.44 4.57
C VAL A 88 5.80 -4.72 5.96
N ASP A 89 6.70 -3.88 6.44
CA ASP A 89 7.25 -4.00 7.79
C ASP A 89 6.21 -3.78 8.89
N LEU A 90 5.29 -2.82 8.71
CA LEU A 90 4.27 -2.50 9.71
C LEU A 90 3.11 -3.51 9.71
N PHE A 91 2.79 -4.11 8.57
CA PHE A 91 1.66 -5.01 8.38
C PHE A 91 2.14 -6.41 7.95
N GLU A 92 2.33 -7.33 8.90
CA GLU A 92 2.95 -8.65 8.63
C GLU A 92 2.19 -9.49 7.59
N ASP A 93 0.88 -9.33 7.45
CA ASP A 93 0.04 -10.04 6.48
C ASP A 93 -0.07 -9.31 5.12
N TYR A 94 0.57 -8.15 4.98
CA TYR A 94 0.65 -7.41 3.72
C TYR A 94 1.85 -7.85 2.89
N GLU A 95 1.67 -7.90 1.58
CA GLU A 95 2.72 -8.11 0.58
C GLU A 95 2.54 -7.10 -0.55
N PHE A 96 3.55 -6.29 -0.80
CA PHE A 96 3.61 -5.46 -2.00
C PHE A 96 4.21 -6.27 -3.15
N LEU A 97 3.48 -6.39 -4.25
CA LEU A 97 3.84 -7.25 -5.38
C LEU A 97 4.66 -6.54 -6.47
N GLY A 98 4.95 -5.26 -6.23
CA GLY A 98 5.85 -4.45 -7.05
C GLY A 98 5.15 -3.39 -7.90
N CYS A 99 5.99 -2.51 -8.43
CA CYS A 99 5.65 -1.62 -9.53
C CYS A 99 5.74 -2.39 -10.85
N VAL A 100 4.66 -2.48 -11.61
CA VAL A 100 4.60 -3.23 -12.88
C VAL A 100 4.08 -2.35 -14.02
N PRO A 101 4.55 -2.55 -15.27
CA PRO A 101 3.97 -1.88 -16.44
C PRO A 101 2.62 -2.51 -16.82
N MET A 102 1.81 -1.84 -17.65
CA MET A 102 0.44 -2.26 -17.99
C MET A 102 0.41 -3.65 -18.67
N ASP A 103 1.44 -4.00 -19.42
CA ASP A 103 1.59 -5.29 -20.09
C ASP A 103 2.19 -6.39 -19.19
N PHE A 104 2.03 -6.26 -17.87
CA PHE A 104 2.45 -7.24 -16.87
C PHE A 104 1.96 -8.68 -17.13
N ASP A 105 0.86 -8.86 -17.88
CA ASP A 105 0.27 -10.18 -18.19
C ASP A 105 0.79 -10.80 -19.50
N LEU A 106 1.78 -10.16 -20.15
CA LEU A 106 2.35 -10.64 -21.40
C LEU A 106 3.04 -11.99 -21.20
N LYS A 107 2.68 -12.95 -22.07
CA LYS A 107 3.18 -14.32 -22.06
C LYS A 107 3.74 -14.71 -23.42
N SER A 108 4.76 -15.56 -23.40
CA SER A 108 5.23 -16.25 -24.60
C SER A 108 4.19 -17.24 -25.12
N GLU A 109 4.39 -17.74 -26.33
CA GLU A 109 3.63 -18.88 -26.87
C GLU A 109 3.69 -20.11 -25.95
N THR A 110 4.82 -20.28 -25.24
CA THR A 110 5.05 -21.33 -24.24
C THR A 110 4.47 -21.01 -22.85
N GLN A 111 3.63 -19.97 -22.72
CA GLN A 111 2.97 -19.53 -21.48
C GLN A 111 3.90 -19.02 -20.38
N GLN A 112 5.16 -18.69 -20.70
CA GLN A 112 6.10 -18.09 -19.76
C GLN A 112 5.79 -16.60 -19.58
N CYS A 113 5.85 -16.08 -18.36
CA CYS A 113 5.75 -14.64 -18.12
C CYS A 113 6.93 -13.91 -18.75
N LEU A 114 6.65 -12.93 -19.61
CA LEU A 114 7.68 -12.15 -20.27
C LEU A 114 8.05 -10.89 -19.48
N VAL A 115 7.07 -10.25 -18.84
CA VAL A 115 7.25 -8.93 -18.20
C VAL A 115 7.26 -9.02 -16.68
N SER A 116 6.24 -9.65 -16.09
CA SER A 116 6.10 -9.73 -14.64
C SER A 116 5.72 -11.12 -14.17
N THR A 117 6.26 -11.54 -13.02
CA THR A 117 5.82 -12.76 -12.34
C THR A 117 4.34 -12.72 -11.96
N LEU A 118 3.74 -11.52 -11.93
CA LEU A 118 2.30 -11.31 -11.71
C LEU A 118 1.44 -12.11 -12.71
N CYS A 119 1.91 -12.35 -13.93
CA CYS A 119 1.18 -13.07 -14.97
C CYS A 119 0.84 -14.54 -14.61
N SER A 120 1.57 -15.11 -13.66
CA SER A 120 1.42 -16.51 -13.20
C SER A 120 1.24 -16.63 -11.68
N LEU A 121 1.24 -15.49 -10.97
CA LEU A 121 1.13 -15.45 -9.52
C LEU A 121 -0.22 -16.01 -9.06
N LYS A 122 -0.14 -16.82 -8.00
CA LYS A 122 -1.28 -17.51 -7.38
C LYS A 122 -1.46 -17.02 -5.95
N ILE A 123 -2.53 -16.26 -5.69
CA ILE A 123 -2.76 -15.66 -4.36
C ILE A 123 -3.04 -16.69 -3.26
N ASP A 124 -3.54 -17.89 -3.59
CA ASP A 124 -3.68 -18.98 -2.61
C ASP A 124 -2.33 -19.45 -2.04
N LYS A 125 -1.25 -19.33 -2.81
CA LYS A 125 0.10 -19.64 -2.33
C LYS A 125 0.64 -18.58 -1.38
N LEU A 126 0.25 -17.32 -1.55
CA LEU A 126 0.62 -16.24 -0.66
C LEU A 126 -0.16 -16.34 0.66
N ALA A 127 -1.46 -16.63 0.59
CA ALA A 127 -2.31 -16.90 1.76
C ALA A 127 -1.75 -18.02 2.64
N LYS A 128 -1.28 -19.13 2.04
CA LYS A 128 -0.62 -20.23 2.77
C LYS A 128 0.67 -19.82 3.50
N LYS A 129 1.28 -18.69 3.12
CA LYS A 129 2.44 -18.10 3.79
C LYS A 129 2.04 -17.03 4.83
N GLY A 130 0.76 -16.86 5.11
CA GLY A 130 0.23 -15.87 6.05
C GLY A 130 0.03 -14.47 5.47
N LYS A 131 0.14 -14.30 4.14
CA LYS A 131 -0.09 -13.02 3.47
C LYS A 131 -1.53 -12.96 2.94
N HIS A 132 -2.30 -11.98 3.42
CA HIS A 132 -3.73 -11.84 3.13
C HIS A 132 -4.11 -10.50 2.50
N ARG A 133 -3.19 -9.54 2.48
CA ARG A 133 -3.38 -8.25 1.83
C ARG A 133 -2.30 -8.04 0.78
N PHE A 134 -2.67 -7.57 -0.40
CA PHE A 134 -1.77 -7.44 -1.54
C PHE A 134 -1.91 -6.07 -2.19
N GLY A 135 -0.80 -5.38 -2.42
CA GLY A 135 -0.76 -4.11 -3.15
C GLY A 135 0.03 -4.25 -4.44
N ILE A 136 -0.38 -3.51 -5.46
CA ILE A 136 0.28 -3.43 -6.77
C ILE A 136 0.21 -1.99 -7.23
N ALA A 137 1.34 -1.42 -7.65
CA ALA A 137 1.36 -0.17 -8.38
C ALA A 137 1.54 -0.50 -9.87
N VAL A 138 0.63 -0.06 -10.72
CA VAL A 138 0.70 -0.28 -12.17
C VAL A 138 1.01 1.04 -12.85
N ASN A 139 2.07 1.07 -13.64
CA ASN A 139 2.30 2.15 -14.59
C ASN A 139 1.43 1.88 -15.81
N THR A 140 0.61 2.84 -16.23
CA THR A 140 -0.27 2.66 -17.41
C THR A 140 0.50 2.61 -18.72
N ASP A 141 1.76 2.98 -18.71
CA ASP A 141 2.65 2.78 -19.83
C ASP A 141 3.06 1.30 -19.98
N VAL A 142 3.47 0.94 -21.20
CA VAL A 142 4.07 -0.37 -21.49
C VAL A 142 5.53 -0.41 -21.00
N HIS A 143 6.10 -1.60 -20.88
CA HIS A 143 7.45 -1.78 -20.32
C HIS A 143 8.60 -1.03 -21.04
N ASP A 144 8.36 -0.59 -22.28
CA ASP A 144 9.34 0.16 -23.11
C ASP A 144 9.07 1.68 -23.19
N GLY A 145 8.04 2.19 -22.49
CA GLY A 145 7.65 3.60 -22.54
C GLY A 145 8.25 4.47 -21.42
N PRO A 146 8.16 5.81 -21.52
CA PRO A 146 8.72 6.76 -20.55
C PRO A 146 8.02 6.77 -19.17
N GLY A 147 6.88 6.10 -19.03
CA GLY A 147 5.97 6.18 -17.89
C GLY A 147 4.95 7.32 -18.06
N GLU A 148 3.68 7.05 -17.78
CA GLU A 148 2.60 8.03 -18.04
C GLU A 148 1.75 8.33 -16.80
N HIS A 149 1.28 7.28 -16.11
CA HIS A 149 0.35 7.43 -14.99
C HIS A 149 0.43 6.22 -14.06
N TRP A 150 0.32 6.45 -12.76
CA TRP A 150 0.32 5.40 -11.75
C TRP A 150 -1.10 5.13 -11.26
N VAL A 151 -1.49 3.86 -11.28
CA VAL A 151 -2.75 3.37 -10.73
C VAL A 151 -2.49 2.27 -9.70
N GLY A 152 -3.39 2.14 -8.73
CA GLY A 152 -3.25 1.22 -7.61
C GLY A 152 -4.19 0.04 -7.72
N VAL A 153 -3.74 -1.13 -7.25
CA VAL A 153 -4.61 -2.30 -7.07
C VAL A 153 -4.37 -2.87 -5.69
N PHE A 154 -5.43 -3.00 -4.90
CA PHE A 154 -5.38 -3.57 -3.57
C PHE A 154 -6.32 -4.77 -3.45
N CYS A 155 -5.82 -5.90 -2.95
CA CYS A 155 -6.60 -7.10 -2.72
C CYS A 155 -6.54 -7.49 -1.25
N ASP A 156 -7.71 -7.67 -0.62
CA ASP A 156 -7.86 -8.09 0.77
C ASP A 156 -8.68 -9.39 0.81
N ILE A 157 -8.03 -10.45 1.28
CA ILE A 157 -8.57 -11.80 1.39
C ILE A 157 -8.53 -12.31 2.83
N ARG A 158 -8.40 -11.41 3.81
CA ARG A 158 -8.40 -11.77 5.22
C ARG A 158 -9.62 -12.65 5.58
N PRO A 159 -9.43 -13.77 6.29
CA PRO A 159 -10.47 -14.77 6.50
C PRO A 159 -11.66 -14.28 7.33
N GLU A 160 -11.47 -13.25 8.16
CA GLU A 160 -12.50 -12.63 8.99
C GLU A 160 -13.46 -11.70 8.21
N LEU A 161 -13.13 -11.34 6.97
CA LEU A 161 -14.01 -10.52 6.14
C LEU A 161 -15.30 -11.28 5.78
N GLU A 162 -16.41 -10.55 5.65
CA GLU A 162 -17.65 -11.14 5.13
C GLU A 162 -17.49 -11.61 3.67
N TYR A 163 -16.80 -10.80 2.88
CA TYR A 163 -16.40 -11.08 1.50
C TYR A 163 -14.98 -10.56 1.27
N PRO A 164 -14.16 -11.28 0.49
CA PRO A 164 -12.89 -10.76 0.04
C PRO A 164 -13.15 -9.64 -0.99
N ARG A 165 -12.18 -8.75 -1.18
CA ARG A 165 -12.34 -7.63 -2.10
C ARG A 165 -11.04 -7.33 -2.83
N MET A 166 -11.17 -7.00 -4.12
CA MET A 166 -10.07 -6.45 -4.91
C MET A 166 -10.53 -5.13 -5.53
N THR A 167 -9.79 -4.07 -5.23
CA THR A 167 -10.11 -2.68 -5.61
C THR A 167 -9.06 -2.16 -6.55
N TYR A 168 -9.48 -1.67 -7.71
CA TYR A 168 -8.68 -0.80 -8.58
C TYR A 168 -8.86 0.66 -8.16
N PHE A 169 -7.77 1.42 -8.20
CA PHE A 169 -7.77 2.82 -7.86
C PHE A 169 -7.06 3.65 -8.92
N ASP A 170 -7.75 4.66 -9.41
CA ASP A 170 -7.22 5.70 -10.29
C ASP A 170 -7.54 7.06 -9.69
N SER A 171 -6.53 7.89 -9.44
CA SER A 171 -6.71 9.21 -8.84
C SER A 171 -7.56 10.15 -9.72
N TYR A 172 -7.63 9.92 -11.04
CA TYR A 172 -8.52 10.62 -11.98
C TYR A 172 -9.92 10.00 -12.10
N ALA A 173 -10.17 8.87 -11.43
CA ALA A 173 -11.40 8.08 -11.49
C ALA A 173 -11.74 7.53 -12.88
N MET A 174 -10.72 7.15 -13.66
CA MET A 174 -10.93 6.40 -14.90
C MET A 174 -11.26 4.95 -14.58
N THR A 175 -11.94 4.28 -15.51
CA THR A 175 -12.26 2.85 -15.35
C THR A 175 -11.03 1.99 -15.62
N PRO A 176 -10.89 0.80 -15.00
CA PRO A 176 -9.71 -0.04 -15.17
C PRO A 176 -9.53 -0.53 -16.62
N GLU A 177 -8.27 -0.62 -17.04
CA GLU A 177 -7.88 -1.17 -18.35
C GLU A 177 -8.18 -2.68 -18.46
N PRO A 178 -8.29 -3.23 -19.69
CA PRO A 178 -8.58 -4.64 -19.92
C PRO A 178 -7.64 -5.61 -19.20
N GLU A 179 -6.34 -5.31 -19.14
CA GLU A 179 -5.29 -6.10 -18.51
C GLU A 179 -5.53 -6.21 -17.00
N ILE A 180 -5.82 -5.08 -16.36
CA ILE A 180 -6.17 -5.01 -14.93
C ILE A 180 -7.48 -5.75 -14.66
N LYS A 181 -8.51 -5.54 -15.49
CA LYS A 181 -9.77 -6.29 -15.38
C LYS A 181 -9.54 -7.79 -15.49
N LYS A 182 -8.66 -8.25 -16.38
CA LYS A 182 -8.32 -9.66 -16.55
C LYS A 182 -7.61 -10.23 -15.32
N LEU A 183 -6.66 -9.49 -14.74
CA LEU A 183 -6.00 -9.83 -13.47
C LEU A 183 -7.03 -9.98 -12.34
N MET A 184 -7.86 -8.97 -12.14
CA MET A 184 -8.88 -8.94 -11.07
C MET A 184 -9.84 -10.12 -11.19
N ASN A 185 -10.35 -10.39 -12.40
CA ASN A 185 -11.23 -11.53 -12.65
C ASN A 185 -10.54 -12.89 -12.43
N ARG A 186 -9.26 -13.01 -12.82
CA ARG A 186 -8.48 -14.23 -12.61
C ARG A 186 -8.33 -14.53 -11.12
N TRP A 187 -7.98 -13.52 -10.32
CA TRP A 187 -7.79 -13.69 -8.88
C TRP A 187 -9.09 -13.91 -8.12
N ALA A 188 -10.17 -13.22 -8.50
CA ALA A 188 -11.51 -13.50 -7.96
C ALA A 188 -11.89 -14.97 -8.18
N LYS A 189 -11.81 -15.46 -9.42
CA LYS A 189 -12.10 -16.87 -9.73
C LYS A 189 -11.22 -17.85 -8.97
N GLN A 190 -9.91 -17.55 -8.87
CA GLN A 190 -8.97 -18.37 -8.13
C GLN A 190 -9.32 -18.45 -6.64
N TRP A 191 -9.63 -17.31 -6.02
CA TRP A 191 -9.92 -17.25 -4.59
C TRP A 191 -11.29 -17.84 -4.27
N ASP A 192 -12.32 -17.54 -5.05
CA ASP A 192 -13.68 -18.07 -4.85
C ASP A 192 -13.76 -19.60 -4.98
N ALA A 193 -12.79 -20.21 -5.67
CA ALA A 193 -12.65 -21.66 -5.75
C ALA A 193 -12.15 -22.28 -4.44
N THR A 194 -11.48 -21.52 -3.56
CA THR A 194 -10.97 -21.99 -2.26
C THR A 194 -12.09 -22.18 -1.22
N LYS A 195 -13.22 -21.49 -1.40
CA LYS A 195 -14.37 -21.50 -0.47
C LYS A 195 -14.04 -21.06 0.97
N VAL A 196 -12.97 -20.28 1.15
CA VAL A 196 -12.64 -19.66 2.44
C VAL A 196 -13.76 -18.72 2.89
N HIS A 197 -14.27 -17.90 1.97
CA HIS A 197 -15.39 -16.99 2.22
C HIS A 197 -16.71 -17.55 1.69
N LYS A 198 -17.82 -17.22 2.38
CA LYS A 198 -19.17 -17.61 1.93
C LYS A 198 -19.62 -16.84 0.70
N GLN A 199 -19.26 -15.56 0.65
CA GLN A 199 -19.60 -14.65 -0.44
C GLN A 199 -18.44 -14.56 -1.44
N PRO A 200 -18.74 -14.36 -2.74
CA PRO A 200 -17.70 -14.21 -3.75
C PRO A 200 -16.91 -12.91 -3.57
N MET A 201 -15.69 -12.88 -4.10
CA MET A 201 -14.84 -11.70 -4.11
C MET A 201 -15.53 -10.53 -4.81
N LYS A 202 -15.58 -9.37 -4.15
CA LYS A 202 -16.05 -8.13 -4.77
C LYS A 202 -14.93 -7.46 -5.56
N LEU A 203 -15.21 -7.16 -6.82
CA LEU A 203 -14.34 -6.35 -7.68
C LEU A 203 -14.88 -4.92 -7.71
N THR A 204 -14.09 -3.97 -7.24
CA THR A 204 -14.51 -2.56 -7.11
C THR A 204 -13.51 -1.61 -7.74
N TYR A 205 -13.95 -0.40 -8.04
CA TYR A 205 -13.08 0.71 -8.41
C TYR A 205 -13.63 2.02 -7.85
N ASN A 206 -12.76 3.03 -7.68
CA ASN A 206 -13.22 4.34 -7.23
C ASN A 206 -13.90 5.11 -8.36
N THR A 207 -15.00 5.79 -8.03
CA THR A 207 -15.69 6.72 -8.95
C THR A 207 -15.46 8.18 -8.58
N THR A 208 -14.89 8.42 -7.40
CA THR A 208 -14.55 9.75 -6.92
C THR A 208 -13.20 10.14 -7.50
N ARG A 209 -13.16 11.28 -8.20
CA ARG A 209 -11.91 11.89 -8.65
C ARG A 209 -11.24 12.58 -7.47
N HIS A 210 -9.97 12.25 -7.24
CA HIS A 210 -9.17 12.82 -6.16
C HIS A 210 -8.15 13.83 -6.70
N GLN A 211 -7.48 13.50 -7.80
CA GLN A 211 -6.40 14.30 -8.38
C GLN A 211 -6.90 15.27 -9.44
N PHE A 212 -6.50 16.53 -9.31
CA PHE A 212 -6.75 17.58 -10.30
C PHE A 212 -5.46 18.18 -10.87
N LYS A 213 -4.29 17.89 -10.29
CA LYS A 213 -2.97 18.29 -10.79
C LYS A 213 -2.28 17.14 -11.52
N ASP A 214 -1.07 17.37 -12.05
CA ASP A 214 -0.44 16.47 -13.02
C ASP A 214 0.63 15.53 -12.46
N SER A 215 0.92 15.55 -11.15
CA SER A 215 2.12 14.91 -10.60
C SER A 215 1.95 13.94 -9.44
N GLU A 216 0.76 13.88 -8.87
CA GLU A 216 0.55 13.20 -7.58
C GLU A 216 0.09 11.75 -7.73
N CYS A 217 -0.03 11.20 -8.94
CA CYS A 217 -0.64 9.89 -9.16
C CYS A 217 0.06 8.78 -8.36
N GLY A 218 1.40 8.75 -8.33
CA GLY A 218 2.16 7.81 -7.50
C GLY A 218 1.93 8.02 -6.00
N MET A 219 1.82 9.27 -5.54
CA MET A 219 1.51 9.58 -4.14
C MET A 219 0.09 9.16 -3.75
N TYR A 220 -0.87 9.30 -4.68
CA TYR A 220 -2.23 8.83 -4.49
C TYR A 220 -2.30 7.30 -4.41
N VAL A 221 -1.49 6.56 -5.17
CA VAL A 221 -1.38 5.10 -5.05
C VAL A 221 -0.90 4.70 -3.65
N LEU A 222 0.17 5.33 -3.15
CA LEU A 222 0.67 5.08 -1.79
C LEU A 222 -0.36 5.43 -0.72
N TYR A 223 -1.04 6.57 -0.86
CA TYR A 223 -2.10 6.98 0.05
C TYR A 223 -3.29 5.99 0.03
N PHE A 224 -3.66 5.49 -1.15
CA PHE A 224 -4.70 4.49 -1.32
C PHE A 224 -4.35 3.16 -0.66
N HIS A 225 -3.14 2.64 -0.87
CA HIS A 225 -2.70 1.40 -0.22
C HIS A 225 -2.66 1.56 1.30
N LEU A 226 -2.09 2.66 1.82
CA LEU A 226 -2.10 2.91 3.27
C LEU A 226 -3.52 3.04 3.82
N SER A 227 -4.43 3.72 3.09
CA SER A 227 -5.82 3.84 3.49
C SER A 227 -6.50 2.48 3.56
N CYS A 228 -6.23 1.57 2.60
CA CYS A 228 -6.73 0.20 2.65
C CYS A 228 -6.16 -0.58 3.85
N LEU A 229 -4.86 -0.43 4.13
CA LEU A 229 -4.19 -1.10 5.26
C LEU A 229 -4.73 -0.63 6.62
N LEU A 230 -5.05 0.66 6.74
CA LEU A 230 -5.63 1.27 7.94
C LEU A 230 -7.17 1.15 8.00
N GLU A 231 -7.80 0.56 6.97
CA GLU A 231 -9.26 0.44 6.83
C GLU A 231 -9.99 1.80 6.80
N ASN A 232 -9.33 2.83 6.27
CA ASN A 232 -9.91 4.14 6.07
C ASN A 232 -10.75 4.19 4.78
N GLU A 233 -11.85 4.92 4.81
CA GLU A 233 -12.66 5.16 3.63
C GLU A 233 -12.07 6.26 2.74
N MET A 234 -12.06 6.03 1.43
CA MET A 234 -11.75 7.04 0.41
C MET A 234 -12.97 7.36 -0.47
N GLY A 235 -14.16 7.39 0.13
CA GLY A 235 -15.40 7.70 -0.60
C GLY A 235 -15.51 9.17 -1.04
N THR A 236 -14.86 10.07 -0.30
CA THR A 236 -14.82 11.51 -0.57
C THR A 236 -13.49 11.92 -1.20
N SER A 237 -13.51 13.01 -1.97
CA SER A 237 -12.32 13.51 -2.63
C SER A 237 -11.26 13.91 -1.60
N VAL A 238 -10.01 13.52 -1.85
CA VAL A 238 -8.86 13.85 -1.02
C VAL A 238 -8.04 14.85 -1.84
N PRO A 239 -7.97 16.13 -1.43
CA PRO A 239 -7.34 17.18 -2.25
C PRO A 239 -5.86 16.93 -2.52
N ASP A 240 -5.38 17.40 -3.67
CA ASP A 240 -3.96 17.29 -4.06
C ASP A 240 -3.03 17.90 -2.99
N GLU A 241 -3.43 18.96 -2.28
CA GLU A 241 -2.64 19.58 -1.21
C GLU A 241 -2.42 18.64 -0.02
N VAL A 242 -3.42 17.82 0.31
CA VAL A 242 -3.34 16.84 1.41
C VAL A 242 -2.36 15.73 1.03
N VAL A 243 -2.46 15.23 -0.19
CA VAL A 243 -1.55 14.19 -0.70
C VAL A 243 -0.13 14.72 -0.91
N ASN A 244 0.02 15.99 -1.31
CA ASN A 244 1.32 16.65 -1.34
C ASN A 244 1.95 16.77 0.04
N ALA A 245 1.18 17.18 1.05
CA ALA A 245 1.66 17.23 2.44
C ALA A 245 2.03 15.83 2.96
N PHE A 246 1.38 14.77 2.47
CA PHE A 246 1.71 13.40 2.80
C PHE A 246 3.15 13.00 2.43
N ARG A 247 3.77 13.68 1.44
CA ARG A 247 5.20 13.52 1.12
C ARG A 247 6.11 13.74 2.35
N ASP A 248 5.73 14.63 3.27
CA ASP A 248 6.49 14.91 4.50
C ASP A 248 6.46 13.77 5.50
N LEU A 249 5.43 12.93 5.44
CA LEU A 249 5.29 11.75 6.27
C LEU A 249 6.07 10.56 5.70
N LEU A 250 6.20 10.48 4.37
CA LEU A 250 6.84 9.34 3.70
C LEU A 250 8.33 9.53 3.41
N PHE A 251 8.77 10.77 3.21
CA PHE A 251 10.14 11.05 2.73
C PHE A 251 10.89 12.02 3.63
N LYS A 252 12.21 11.84 3.71
CA LYS A 252 13.16 12.83 4.22
C LYS A 252 13.49 13.79 3.08
N ILE A 253 12.84 14.94 3.08
CA ILE A 253 13.05 15.94 2.03
C ILE A 253 14.44 16.58 2.17
N PRO A 254 15.23 16.62 1.08
CA PRO A 254 16.51 17.32 1.08
C PRO A 254 16.33 18.78 1.49
N ARG A 255 17.16 19.27 2.41
CA ARG A 255 17.24 20.72 2.65
C ARG A 255 17.83 21.37 1.40
N LYS A 256 17.19 22.42 0.87
CA LYS A 256 17.87 23.31 -0.09
C LYS A 256 19.16 23.78 0.57
N GLY A 257 20.29 23.59 -0.10
CA GLY A 257 21.57 24.09 0.38
C GLY A 257 21.43 25.59 0.65
N THR A 258 21.74 25.99 1.88
CA THR A 258 22.00 27.39 2.24
C THR A 258 23.26 27.88 1.55
#